data_AF-A0A0A9Z8H8-F1
#
_entry.id   AF-A0A0A9Z8H8-F1
#
_cell.length_a   1.000
_cell.length_b   1.000
_cell.length_c   1.000
_cell.angle_alpha   90.00
_cell.angle_beta   90.00
_cell.angle_gamma   90.00
#
_symmetry.space_group_name_H-M   'P 1'
#
loop_
_entity.id
_entity.type
_entity.pdbx_description
1 polymer ?
#
loop_
_entity_poly.entity_id
_entity_poly.type
_entity_poly.pdbx_seq_one_letter_code
_entity_poly.pdbx_strand_id
1 'polypeptide(L)'
;ECLTPNHFLLGEAIGAPPCLAIPENICLRVAWRKSQQIADSFWKRWVNEYLPELVKRNKWTKPVEPLKVGDLVVLGEDTYPRGRWPRGIVVATHPGKDGQVRSAEVKTGHGIFRRPATKIAKLHLEQ
;
A
#
# COMPACT_ATOMS: atom_id res chain seq x y z
N GLU A 1 24.27 -8.95 -13.51
CA GLU A 1 24.49 -7.56 -13.92
C GLU A 1 24.29 -6.65 -12.70
N CYS A 2 25.06 -5.57 -12.56
CA CYS A 2 24.90 -4.64 -11.44
C CYS A 2 23.69 -3.72 -11.65
N LEU A 3 22.95 -3.39 -10.58
CA LEU A 3 21.85 -2.43 -10.66
C LEU A 3 22.42 -1.01 -10.80
N THR A 4 22.47 -0.52 -12.04
CA THR A 4 22.77 0.89 -12.37
C THR A 4 21.55 1.79 -12.17
N PRO A 5 21.73 3.12 -11.99
CA PRO A 5 20.63 4.09 -11.97
C PRO A 5 19.71 4.00 -13.20
N ASN A 6 20.26 3.65 -14.37
CA ASN A 6 19.47 3.48 -15.59
C ASN A 6 18.44 2.34 -15.48
N HIS A 7 18.68 1.30 -14.68
CA HIS A 7 17.66 0.27 -14.43
C HIS A 7 16.42 0.84 -13.74
N PHE A 8 16.58 1.85 -12.89
CA PHE A 8 15.45 2.49 -12.22
C PHE A 8 14.78 3.55 -13.10
N LEU A 9 15.58 4.31 -13.86
CA LEU A 9 15.10 5.42 -14.68
C LEU A 9 14.52 4.97 -16.03
N LEU A 10 15.16 3.99 -16.68
CA LEU A 10 14.89 3.53 -18.05
C LEU A 10 14.45 2.07 -18.12
N GLY A 11 14.64 1.30 -17.03
CA GLY A 11 14.33 -0.13 -16.97
C GLY A 11 15.43 -1.04 -17.53
N GLU A 12 16.57 -0.49 -17.95
CA GLU A 12 17.64 -1.19 -18.68
C GLU A 12 19.01 -0.60 -18.31
N ALA A 13 20.09 -1.40 -18.33
CA ALA A 13 21.43 -0.95 -17.92
C ALA A 13 22.02 0.10 -18.88
N ILE A 14 21.74 -0.07 -20.18
CA ILE A 14 22.42 0.60 -21.29
C ILE A 14 21.48 1.63 -21.89
N GLY A 15 21.95 2.87 -22.01
CA GLY A 15 21.22 4.01 -22.58
C GLY A 15 20.96 3.95 -24.08
N ALA A 16 20.80 2.76 -24.67
CA ALA A 16 20.27 2.65 -26.01
C ALA A 16 18.76 2.96 -25.91
N PRO A 17 18.25 3.96 -26.64
CA PRO A 17 16.81 4.14 -26.73
C PRO A 17 16.22 2.82 -27.22
N PRO A 18 15.14 2.28 -26.62
CA PRO A 18 14.51 1.02 -27.05
C PRO A 18 13.89 1.09 -28.47
N CYS A 19 14.24 2.10 -29.24
CA CYS A 19 13.52 2.57 -30.41
C CYS A 19 14.38 3.14 -31.53
N LEU A 20 15.63 2.71 -31.65
CA LEU A 20 16.49 3.07 -32.79
C LEU A 20 15.87 2.72 -34.17
N ALA A 21 14.78 1.94 -34.22
CA ALA A 21 14.07 1.54 -35.44
C ALA A 21 12.57 1.93 -35.48
N ILE A 22 12.06 2.73 -34.52
CA ILE A 22 10.61 3.02 -34.39
C ILE A 22 10.41 4.54 -34.28
N PRO A 23 9.38 5.13 -34.93
CA PRO A 23 9.00 6.53 -34.71
C PRO A 23 8.92 6.89 -33.22
N GLU A 24 9.52 8.01 -32.84
CA GLU A 24 9.71 8.47 -31.46
C GLU A 24 8.39 8.49 -30.65
N ASN A 25 7.30 8.91 -31.28
CA ASN A 25 5.96 8.95 -30.69
C ASN A 25 5.41 7.56 -30.30
N ILE A 26 5.80 6.51 -31.02
CA ILE A 26 5.42 5.12 -30.72
C ILE A 26 6.33 4.58 -29.62
N CYS A 27 7.63 4.89 -29.66
CA CYS A 27 8.59 4.51 -28.62
C CYS A 27 8.18 5.01 -27.23
N LEU A 28 7.92 6.31 -27.11
CA LEU A 28 7.54 6.94 -25.85
C LEU A 28 6.26 6.33 -25.27
N ARG A 29 5.29 5.98 -26.14
CA ARG A 29 4.05 5.32 -25.73
C ARG A 29 4.29 3.90 -25.22
N VAL A 30 5.15 3.13 -25.87
CA VAL A 30 5.52 1.77 -25.45
C VAL A 30 6.27 1.82 -24.12
N ALA A 31 7.26 2.70 -24.00
CA ALA A 31 8.03 2.90 -22.76
C ALA A 31 7.12 3.34 -21.60
N TRP A 32 6.21 4.29 -21.85
CA TRP A 32 5.21 4.71 -20.86
C TRP A 32 4.33 3.53 -20.41
N ARG A 33 3.79 2.75 -21.35
CA ARG A 33 2.96 1.56 -21.01
C ARG A 33 3.74 0.53 -20.19
N LYS A 34 4.99 0.25 -20.55
CA LYS A 34 5.89 -0.65 -19.81
C LYS A 34 6.13 -0.11 -18.39
N SER A 35 6.41 1.18 -18.26
CA SER A 35 6.56 1.85 -16.96
C SER A 35 5.29 1.69 -16.11
N GLN A 36 4.10 1.96 -16.66
CA GLN A 36 2.81 1.77 -15.97
C GLN A 36 2.59 0.31 -15.53
N GLN A 37 2.91 -0.68 -16.37
CA GLN A 37 2.76 -2.09 -16.02
C GLN A 37 3.67 -2.53 -14.86
N ILE A 38 4.94 -2.10 -14.87
CA ILE A 38 5.88 -2.35 -13.76
C ILE A 38 5.34 -1.67 -12.50
N ALA A 39 4.88 -0.44 -12.67
CA ALA A 39 4.27 0.36 -11.63
C ALA A 39 3.08 -0.34 -10.97
N ASP A 40 2.15 -0.87 -11.75
CA ASP A 40 0.95 -1.56 -11.27
C ASP A 40 1.32 -2.88 -10.57
N SER A 41 2.24 -3.63 -11.17
CA SER A 41 2.76 -4.88 -10.59
C SER A 41 3.40 -4.63 -9.23
N PHE A 42 4.19 -3.58 -9.10
CA PHE A 42 4.80 -3.19 -7.83
C PHE A 42 3.74 -2.90 -6.77
N TRP A 43 2.73 -2.07 -7.06
CA TRP A 43 1.71 -1.73 -6.05
C TRP A 43 0.83 -2.91 -5.70
N LYS A 44 0.49 -3.75 -6.67
CA LYS A 44 -0.23 -4.99 -6.42
C LYS A 44 0.54 -5.88 -5.44
N ARG A 45 1.85 -6.04 -5.65
CA ARG A 45 2.71 -6.80 -4.72
C ARG A 45 2.83 -6.10 -3.37
N TRP A 46 3.06 -4.80 -3.33
CA TRP A 46 3.15 -4.05 -2.08
C TRP A 46 1.88 -4.19 -1.22
N VAL A 47 0.69 -4.06 -1.81
CA VAL A 47 -0.60 -4.21 -1.12
C VAL A 47 -0.84 -5.66 -0.66
N ASN A 48 -0.38 -6.65 -1.41
CA ASN A 48 -0.60 -8.06 -1.09
C ASN A 48 0.47 -8.67 -0.17
N GLU A 49 1.70 -8.16 -0.22
CA GLU A 49 2.86 -8.73 0.46
C GLU A 49 3.25 -7.88 1.67
N TYR A 50 3.41 -6.56 1.51
CA TYR A 50 3.93 -5.68 2.56
C TYR A 50 2.86 -5.16 3.51
N LEU A 51 1.72 -4.70 2.99
CA LEU A 51 0.64 -4.17 3.81
C LEU A 51 0.13 -5.17 4.87
N PRO A 52 -0.02 -6.49 4.59
CA PRO A 52 -0.33 -7.46 5.63
C PRO A 52 0.71 -7.53 6.74
N GLU A 53 1.97 -7.18 6.48
CA GLU A 53 3.01 -7.10 7.51
C GLU A 53 2.78 -5.92 8.46
N LEU A 54 2.26 -4.79 7.95
CA LEU A 54 1.86 -3.66 8.80
C LEU A 54 0.63 -3.99 9.64
N VAL A 55 -0.20 -4.93 9.18
CA VAL A 55 -1.40 -5.41 9.91
C VAL A 55 -1.10 -6.68 10.72
N LYS A 56 0.15 -7.17 10.77
CA LYS A 56 0.50 -8.41 11.48
C LYS A 56 0.07 -8.33 12.93
N ARG A 57 -0.99 -9.08 13.24
CA ARG A 57 -1.34 -9.47 14.61
C ARG A 57 -0.66 -10.79 14.89
N ASN A 58 0.38 -10.78 15.70
CA ASN A 58 0.98 -12.01 16.19
C ASN A 58 -0.11 -12.78 16.96
N LYS A 59 -0.66 -13.83 16.34
CA LYS A 59 -1.74 -14.63 16.93
C LYS A 59 -1.27 -15.60 18.01
N TRP A 60 0.03 -15.95 18.02
CA TRP A 60 0.54 -17.07 18.81
C TRP A 60 1.73 -16.72 19.71
N THR A 61 2.53 -15.72 19.36
CA THR A 61 3.84 -15.50 20.01
C THR A 61 3.94 -14.20 20.81
N LYS A 62 3.15 -13.17 20.50
CA LYS A 62 3.16 -11.88 21.24
C LYS A 62 1.78 -11.24 21.25
N PRO A 63 1.26 -10.79 22.40
CA PRO A 63 0.05 -9.98 22.44
C PRO A 63 0.31 -8.67 21.68
N VAL A 64 -0.48 -8.42 20.63
CA VAL A 64 -0.48 -7.14 19.92
C VAL A 64 -1.54 -6.25 20.55
N GLU A 65 -1.20 -4.99 20.81
CA GLU A 65 -2.17 -4.03 21.32
C GLU A 65 -3.40 -3.95 20.40
N PRO A 66 -4.62 -4.08 20.95
CA PRO A 66 -5.81 -3.86 20.14
C PRO A 66 -5.86 -2.40 19.65
N LEU A 67 -6.53 -2.18 18.51
CA LEU A 67 -6.83 -0.83 18.05
C LEU A 67 -7.62 -0.09 19.13
N LYS A 68 -7.24 1.15 19.42
CA LYS A 68 -7.91 2.02 20.38
C LYS A 68 -8.51 3.22 19.67
N VAL A 69 -9.55 3.80 20.27
CA VAL A 69 -10.08 5.09 19.81
C VAL A 69 -8.98 6.15 19.92
N GLY A 70 -8.82 6.95 18.87
CA GLY A 70 -7.74 7.94 18.75
C GLY A 70 -6.50 7.46 18.01
N ASP A 71 -6.35 6.16 17.73
CA ASP A 71 -5.22 5.65 16.95
C ASP A 71 -5.23 6.21 15.52
N LEU A 72 -4.07 6.70 15.06
CA LEU A 72 -3.85 7.05 13.65
C LEU A 72 -3.61 5.76 12.87
N VAL A 73 -4.41 5.57 11.82
CA VAL A 73 -4.41 4.34 11.03
C VAL A 73 -4.42 4.63 9.54
N VAL A 74 -3.96 3.64 8.78
CA VAL A 74 -4.05 3.59 7.33
C VAL A 74 -5.00 2.48 6.92
N LEU A 75 -5.87 2.78 5.96
CA LEU A 75 -6.82 1.84 5.40
C LEU A 75 -6.20 1.08 4.23
N GLY A 76 -6.17 -0.24 4.36
CA GLY A 76 -5.65 -1.19 3.38
C GLY A 76 -6.71 -1.69 2.42
N GLU A 77 -7.30 -0.80 1.62
CA GLU A 77 -8.37 -1.14 0.68
C GLU A 77 -7.85 -1.31 -0.76
N ASP A 78 -8.39 -2.32 -1.45
CA ASP A 78 -8.04 -2.64 -2.85
C ASP A 78 -8.74 -1.72 -3.87
N THR A 79 -9.71 -0.93 -3.41
CA THR A 79 -10.51 -0.01 -4.21
C THR A 79 -9.85 1.34 -4.44
N TYR A 80 -8.78 1.67 -3.70
CA TYR A 80 -8.09 2.93 -3.89
C TYR A 80 -7.10 2.86 -5.05
N PRO A 81 -7.01 3.91 -5.88
CA PRO A 81 -6.05 3.96 -6.97
C PRO A 81 -4.61 3.92 -6.43
N ARG A 82 -3.70 3.48 -7.30
CA ARG A 82 -2.25 3.42 -7.08
C ARG A 82 -1.74 4.63 -6.28
N GLY A 83 -1.03 4.38 -5.19
CA GLY A 83 -0.41 5.41 -4.36
C GLY A 83 -1.35 6.17 -3.43
N ARG A 84 -2.65 5.83 -3.37
CA ARG A 84 -3.54 6.38 -2.34
C ARG A 84 -3.63 5.47 -1.13
N TRP A 85 -3.26 6.06 0.01
CA TRP A 85 -3.33 5.45 1.33
C TRP A 85 -4.22 6.33 2.21
N PRO A 86 -5.51 6.02 2.32
CA PRO A 86 -6.41 6.80 3.16
C PRO A 86 -5.96 6.65 4.61
N ARG A 87 -5.53 7.77 5.17
CA ARG A 87 -5.27 7.90 6.60
C ARG A 87 -6.52 8.35 7.32
N GLY A 88 -6.68 7.88 8.54
CA GLY A 88 -7.79 8.28 9.39
C GLY A 88 -7.51 8.01 10.85
N ILE A 89 -8.43 8.45 11.69
CA ILE A 89 -8.38 8.26 13.14
C ILE A 89 -9.51 7.31 13.53
N VAL A 90 -9.22 6.33 14.39
CA VAL A 90 -10.23 5.42 14.93
C VAL A 90 -11.18 6.20 15.83
N VAL A 91 -12.48 6.14 15.54
CA VAL A 91 -13.54 6.80 16.32
C VAL A 91 -14.27 5.81 17.22
N ALA A 92 -14.45 4.58 16.76
CA ALA A 92 -15.09 3.51 17.54
C ALA A 92 -14.45 2.16 17.24
N THR A 93 -14.47 1.26 18.23
CA THR A 93 -13.92 -0.10 18.11
C THR A 93 -14.99 -1.12 18.51
N HIS A 94 -15.11 -2.21 17.75
CA HIS A 94 -16.07 -3.27 18.03
C HIS A 94 -15.32 -4.58 18.35
N PRO A 95 -15.16 -4.90 19.64
CA PRO A 95 -14.62 -6.18 20.08
C PRO A 95 -15.64 -7.32 19.92
N GLY A 96 -15.16 -8.55 19.73
CA GLY A 96 -16.00 -9.74 19.82
C GLY A 96 -16.12 -10.26 21.24
N LYS A 97 -16.76 -11.43 21.40
CA LYS A 97 -17.00 -12.09 22.70
C LYS A 97 -15.71 -12.41 23.47
N ASP A 98 -14.60 -12.54 22.76
CA ASP A 98 -13.25 -12.81 23.26
C ASP A 98 -12.45 -11.53 23.58
N GLY A 99 -13.08 -10.34 23.50
CA GLY A 99 -12.42 -9.05 23.72
C GLY A 99 -11.56 -8.55 22.56
N GLN A 100 -11.40 -9.31 21.47
CA GLN A 100 -10.57 -8.91 20.34
C GLN A 100 -11.30 -8.00 19.35
N VAL A 101 -10.66 -6.87 18.99
CA VAL A 101 -11.18 -5.89 18.02
C VAL A 101 -11.16 -6.46 16.61
N ARG A 102 -12.35 -6.82 16.09
CA ARG A 102 -12.53 -7.36 14.72
C ARG A 102 -12.90 -6.29 13.70
N SER A 103 -13.49 -5.18 14.12
CA SER A 103 -13.79 -4.04 13.25
C SER A 103 -13.68 -2.73 14.02
N ALA A 104 -13.39 -1.65 13.30
CA ALA A 104 -13.35 -0.30 13.85
C ALA A 104 -13.95 0.69 12.85
N GLU A 105 -14.51 1.77 13.37
CA GLU A 105 -14.92 2.93 12.58
C GLU A 105 -13.77 3.92 12.51
N VAL A 106 -13.41 4.30 11.29
CA VAL A 106 -12.28 5.19 11.01
C VAL A 106 -12.80 6.44 10.34
N LYS A 107 -12.55 7.60 10.96
CA LYS A 107 -12.83 8.90 10.36
C LYS A 107 -11.67 9.28 9.46
N THR A 108 -11.97 9.40 8.17
CA THR A 108 -11.07 9.90 7.14
C THR A 108 -11.54 11.29 6.69
N GLY A 109 -10.77 11.96 5.82
CA GLY A 109 -11.20 13.22 5.21
C GLY A 109 -12.47 13.11 4.35
N HIS A 110 -12.85 11.90 3.95
CA HIS A 110 -14.03 11.65 3.10
C HIS A 110 -15.26 11.17 3.88
N GLY A 111 -15.14 10.97 5.19
CA GLY A 111 -16.23 10.45 6.03
C GLY A 111 -15.78 9.36 6.99
N ILE A 112 -16.75 8.76 7.67
CA ILE A 112 -16.54 7.67 8.62
C ILE A 112 -16.82 6.35 7.93
N PHE A 113 -15.84 5.45 7.94
CA PHE A 113 -15.95 4.13 7.33
C PHE A 113 -15.73 3.05 8.36
N ARG A 114 -16.66 2.09 8.42
CA ARG A 114 -16.46 0.86 9.21
C ARG A 114 -15.63 -0.13 8.41
N ARG A 115 -14.52 -0.56 9.00
CA ARG A 115 -13.60 -1.52 8.35
C ARG A 115 -13.22 -2.69 9.25
N PRO A 116 -13.06 -3.89 8.65
CA PRO A 116 -12.45 -5.01 9.36
C PRO A 116 -11.07 -4.62 9.83
N ALA A 117 -10.71 -5.05 11.02
CA ALA A 117 -9.43 -4.68 11.62
C ALA A 117 -8.22 -5.32 10.91
N THR A 118 -8.44 -6.29 10.03
CA THR A 118 -7.44 -6.85 9.08
C THR A 118 -7.12 -5.92 7.91
N LYS A 119 -7.92 -4.87 7.71
CA LYS A 119 -7.76 -3.85 6.66
C LYS A 119 -7.33 -2.51 7.25
N ILE A 120 -6.91 -2.49 8.52
CA ILE A 120 -6.52 -1.29 9.24
C ILE A 120 -5.11 -1.53 9.80
N ALA A 121 -4.14 -0.72 9.35
CA ALA A 121 -2.78 -0.72 9.87
C ALA A 121 -2.59 0.46 10.81
N LYS A 122 -2.12 0.22 12.04
CA LYS A 122 -1.76 1.30 12.98
C LYS A 122 -0.45 1.93 12.54
N LEU A 123 -0.42 3.25 12.40
CA LEU A 123 0.83 3.99 12.18
C LEU A 123 1.48 4.28 13.52
N HIS A 124 2.70 3.80 13.71
CA HIS A 124 3.55 4.27 14.80
C HIS A 124 4.15 5.61 14.36
N LEU A 125 3.73 6.68 15.00
CA LEU A 125 4.46 7.95 14.92
C LEU A 125 5.54 7.85 15.99
N GLU A 126 6.80 7.72 15.59
CA GLU A 126 7.89 8.00 16.52
C GLU A 126 7.79 9.49 16.90
N GLN A 127 7.68 9.75 18.19
CA GLN A 127 7.65 11.09 18.78
C GLN A 127 9.07 11.58 19.04
#